data_AF-A0A959NK51-F1
#
_entry.id   AF-A0A959NK51-F1
#
_cell.length_a   1.000
_cell.length_b   1.000
_cell.length_c   1.000
_cell.angle_alpha   90.00
_cell.angle_beta   90.00
_cell.angle_gamma   90.00
#
_symmetry.space_group_name_H-M   'P 1'
#
loop_
_entity.id
_entity.type
_entity.pdbx_description
1 polymer ?
#
loop_
_entity_poly.entity_id
_entity_poly.type
_entity_poly.pdbx_seq_one_letter_code
_entity_poly.pdbx_strand_id
1 'polypeptide(L)'
;MKTLHKIYFTIILFYFFNISLFAQFNTDSYKQFLTQNENLTTADLLKMHNAGFFFFFFNANWQNALFSDSIEIKYELTEDEINLINKNGFAVSERLQQPSFGAQFTDIYHKDLPVYISSDAILHAFHTTYDKILKDIELNILIGKLD
;
A
#
# COMPACT_ATOMS: atom_id res chain seq x y z
N MET A 1 11.27 -40.74 8.77
CA MET A 1 10.67 -39.38 8.90
C MET A 1 11.45 -38.28 8.19
N LYS A 2 12.79 -38.23 8.22
CA LYS A 2 13.58 -37.13 7.60
C LYS A 2 13.54 -37.08 6.06
N THR A 3 13.37 -38.23 5.39
CA THR A 3 13.24 -38.34 3.93
C THR A 3 11.88 -37.88 3.42
N LEU A 4 10.82 -38.13 4.18
CA LEU A 4 9.46 -37.71 3.85
C LEU A 4 9.32 -36.18 3.89
N HIS A 5 9.94 -35.52 4.87
CA HIS A 5 9.95 -34.05 4.98
C HIS A 5 10.69 -33.36 3.84
N LYS A 6 11.80 -33.96 3.35
CA LYS A 6 12.52 -33.47 2.16
C LYS A 6 11.69 -33.56 0.89
N ILE A 7 10.86 -34.61 0.73
CA ILE A 7 9.98 -34.80 -0.42
C ILE A 7 8.84 -33.77 -0.42
N TYR A 8 8.22 -33.51 0.75
CA TYR A 8 7.23 -32.44 0.87
C TYR A 8 7.82 -31.05 0.59
N PHE A 9 9.05 -30.81 1.06
CA PHE A 9 9.76 -29.55 0.80
C PHE A 9 10.07 -29.35 -0.70
N THR A 10 10.49 -30.39 -1.43
CA THR A 10 10.69 -30.29 -2.88
C THR A 10 9.39 -30.13 -3.66
N ILE A 11 8.28 -30.76 -3.23
CA ILE A 11 6.97 -30.59 -3.85
C ILE A 11 6.45 -29.15 -3.67
N ILE A 12 6.63 -28.58 -2.47
CA ILE A 12 6.27 -27.18 -2.17
C ILE A 12 7.11 -26.21 -3.02
N LEU A 13 8.41 -26.46 -3.18
CA LEU A 13 9.30 -25.64 -4.01
C LEU A 13 8.90 -25.67 -5.50
N PHE A 14 8.42 -26.82 -6.00
CA PHE A 14 7.97 -26.98 -7.38
C PHE A 14 6.61 -26.30 -7.65
N TYR A 15 5.73 -26.23 -6.64
CA TYR A 15 4.48 -25.49 -6.72
C TYR A 15 4.71 -23.97 -6.77
N PHE A 16 5.72 -23.46 -6.08
CA PHE A 16 6.07 -22.03 -6.14
C PHE A 16 6.65 -21.59 -7.49
N PHE A 17 7.29 -22.49 -8.25
CA PHE A 17 7.90 -22.13 -9.54
C PHE A 17 6.87 -21.92 -10.68
N ASN A 18 5.63 -22.39 -10.51
CA ASN A 18 4.59 -22.31 -11.54
C ASN A 18 3.75 -21.01 -11.50
N ILE A 19 4.01 -20.10 -10.57
CA ILE A 19 3.31 -18.80 -10.51
C ILE A 19 4.15 -17.75 -11.24
N SER A 20 4.31 -17.95 -12.55
CA SER A 20 4.81 -16.91 -13.45
C SER A 20 3.70 -16.51 -14.42
N LEU A 21 2.58 -16.01 -13.89
CA LEU A 21 1.58 -15.30 -14.70
C LEU A 21 2.04 -13.85 -14.90
N PHE A 22 3.15 -13.65 -15.60
CA PHE A 22 3.42 -12.34 -16.19
C PHE A 22 2.58 -12.26 -17.47
N ALA A 23 1.53 -11.42 -17.45
CA ALA A 23 0.82 -11.07 -18.67
C ALA A 23 1.83 -10.47 -19.66
N GLN A 24 2.14 -11.20 -20.73
CA GLN A 24 3.04 -10.72 -21.77
C GLN A 24 2.32 -9.59 -22.53
N PHE A 25 2.81 -8.36 -22.39
CA PHE A 25 2.24 -7.21 -23.07
C PHE A 25 2.31 -7.40 -24.59
N ASN A 26 1.16 -7.39 -25.26
CA ASN A 26 1.07 -7.50 -26.72
C ASN A 26 0.64 -6.14 -27.31
N THR A 27 1.48 -5.59 -28.18
CA THR A 27 1.27 -4.27 -28.79
C THR A 27 0.05 -4.21 -29.70
N ASP A 28 -0.27 -5.30 -30.39
CA ASP A 28 -1.41 -5.35 -31.33
C ASP A 28 -2.73 -5.46 -30.56
N SER A 29 -2.76 -6.28 -29.51
CA SER A 29 -3.90 -6.34 -28.59
C SER A 29 -4.15 -4.98 -27.93
N TYR A 30 -3.09 -4.25 -27.56
CA TYR A 30 -3.20 -2.90 -27.00
C TYR A 30 -3.74 -1.88 -28.01
N LYS A 31 -3.24 -1.88 -29.26
CA LYS A 31 -3.76 -1.01 -30.33
C LYS A 31 -5.23 -1.29 -30.61
N GLN A 32 -5.62 -2.57 -30.67
CA GLN A 32 -7.01 -2.96 -30.86
C GLN A 32 -7.90 -2.50 -29.69
N PHE A 33 -7.42 -2.61 -28.45
CA PHE A 33 -8.11 -2.08 -27.28
C PHE A 33 -8.30 -0.55 -27.38
N LEU A 34 -7.28 0.20 -27.80
CA LEU A 34 -7.41 1.66 -27.97
C LEU A 34 -8.47 2.03 -29.01
N THR A 35 -8.46 1.39 -30.18
CA THR A 35 -9.47 1.64 -31.23
C THR A 35 -10.89 1.28 -30.76
N GLN A 36 -11.04 0.20 -29.98
CA GLN A 36 -12.33 -0.22 -29.45
C GLN A 36 -12.89 0.72 -28.39
N ASN A 37 -12.03 1.46 -27.67
CA ASN A 37 -12.41 2.33 -26.56
C ASN A 37 -12.24 3.83 -26.87
N GLU A 38 -12.05 4.22 -28.14
CA GLU A 38 -11.75 5.61 -28.54
C GLU A 38 -12.83 6.62 -28.11
N ASN A 39 -14.11 6.21 -28.14
CA ASN A 39 -15.26 7.05 -27.78
C ASN A 39 -15.96 6.59 -26.49
N LEU A 40 -15.24 5.92 -25.60
CA LEU A 40 -15.81 5.38 -24.36
C LEU A 40 -16.27 6.52 -23.44
N THR A 41 -17.54 6.51 -23.03
CA THR A 41 -18.03 7.49 -22.05
C THR A 41 -17.63 7.10 -20.63
N THR A 42 -17.64 8.07 -19.70
CA THR A 42 -17.41 7.79 -18.27
C THR A 42 -18.37 6.73 -17.73
N ALA A 43 -19.63 6.73 -18.17
CA ALA A 43 -20.62 5.76 -17.73
C ALA A 43 -20.30 4.35 -18.24
N ASP A 44 -19.82 4.23 -19.48
CA ASP A 44 -19.43 2.93 -20.05
C ASP A 44 -18.14 2.40 -19.42
N LEU A 45 -17.19 3.31 -19.12
CA LEU A 45 -15.98 2.98 -18.38
C LEU A 45 -16.29 2.42 -16.98
N LEU A 46 -17.20 3.08 -16.25
CA LEU A 46 -17.62 2.63 -14.91
C LEU A 46 -18.38 1.30 -14.93
N LYS A 47 -19.03 0.94 -16.05
CA LYS A 47 -19.61 -0.41 -16.23
C LYS A 47 -18.54 -1.48 -16.42
N MET A 48 -17.48 -1.17 -17.17
CA MET A 48 -16.37 -2.10 -17.41
C MET A 48 -15.53 -2.29 -16.14
N HIS A 49 -15.28 -1.19 -15.44
CA HIS A 49 -14.46 -1.14 -14.23
C HIS A 49 -15.18 -0.31 -13.17
N ASN A 50 -15.91 -0.99 -12.29
CA ASN A 50 -16.60 -0.32 -11.21
C ASN A 50 -15.58 0.31 -10.25
N ALA A 51 -15.50 1.64 -10.24
CA ALA A 51 -14.62 2.41 -9.36
C ALA A 51 -15.21 2.60 -7.95
N GLY A 52 -16.44 2.13 -7.70
CA GLY A 52 -17.16 2.32 -6.44
C GLY A 52 -17.86 3.67 -6.34
N PHE A 53 -18.42 3.95 -5.16
CA PHE A 53 -19.09 5.21 -4.86
C PHE A 53 -18.12 6.19 -4.22
N PHE A 54 -18.04 7.39 -4.79
CA PHE A 54 -17.31 8.51 -4.21
C PHE A 54 -18.31 9.48 -3.60
N PHE A 55 -18.35 9.54 -2.28
CA PHE A 55 -19.20 10.48 -1.58
C PHE A 55 -18.48 11.83 -1.48
N PHE A 56 -19.12 12.89 -1.96
CA PHE A 56 -18.63 14.25 -1.78
C PHE A 56 -18.68 14.69 -0.30
N PHE A 57 -19.61 14.10 0.46
CA PHE A 57 -19.80 14.40 1.87
C PHE A 57 -19.90 13.09 2.67
N PHE A 58 -19.10 13.00 3.72
CA PHE A 58 -19.10 11.88 4.64
C PHE A 58 -19.81 12.31 5.93
N ASN A 59 -21.06 11.89 6.09
CA ASN A 59 -21.83 12.13 7.31
C ASN A 59 -21.61 10.96 8.28
N ALA A 60 -20.43 10.92 8.91
CA ALA A 60 -20.21 10.01 10.02
C ALA A 60 -19.80 10.80 11.26
N ASN A 61 -20.42 10.43 12.37
CA ASN A 61 -20.05 10.93 13.68
C ASN A 61 -18.81 10.18 14.17
N TRP A 62 -17.74 10.91 14.47
CA TRP A 62 -16.47 10.37 14.98
C TRP A 62 -16.63 9.48 16.21
N GLN A 63 -17.56 9.80 17.12
CA GLN A 63 -17.82 9.01 18.31
C GLN A 63 -18.35 7.60 17.99
N ASN A 64 -18.96 7.40 16.81
CA ASN A 64 -19.42 6.08 16.39
C ASN A 64 -18.32 5.24 15.71
N ALA A 65 -17.13 5.81 15.46
CA ALA A 65 -16.03 5.09 14.84
C ALA A 65 -15.44 4.06 15.80
N LEU A 66 -14.98 2.94 15.26
CA LEU A 66 -14.28 1.93 16.05
C LEU A 66 -12.97 2.52 16.61
N PHE A 67 -12.72 2.28 17.90
CA PHE A 67 -11.53 2.75 18.63
C PHE A 67 -11.39 4.27 18.78
N SER A 68 -12.44 5.06 18.51
CA SER A 68 -12.47 6.52 18.68
C SER A 68 -11.94 6.95 20.05
N ASP A 69 -12.47 6.38 21.13
CA ASP A 69 -12.08 6.66 22.51
C ASP A 69 -10.58 6.44 22.76
N SER A 70 -10.03 5.33 22.24
CA SER A 70 -8.63 4.97 22.43
C SER A 70 -7.69 5.90 21.67
N ILE A 71 -8.10 6.32 20.47
CA ILE A 71 -7.33 7.26 19.64
C ILE A 71 -7.33 8.65 20.28
N GLU A 72 -8.50 9.13 20.74
CA GLU A 72 -8.63 10.40 21.46
C GLU A 72 -7.72 10.46 22.69
N ILE A 73 -7.73 9.41 23.52
CA ILE A 73 -6.92 9.35 24.75
C ILE A 73 -5.42 9.26 24.45
N LYS A 74 -5.00 8.41 23.51
CA LYS A 74 -3.57 8.13 23.27
C LYS A 74 -2.87 9.21 22.45
N TYR A 75 -3.61 9.98 21.66
CA TYR A 75 -3.07 11.09 20.87
C TYR A 75 -3.49 12.46 21.37
N GLU A 76 -4.32 12.52 22.41
CA GLU A 76 -4.85 13.75 23.01
C GLU A 76 -5.42 14.66 21.92
N LEU A 77 -6.39 14.13 21.16
CA LEU A 77 -6.96 14.85 20.03
C LEU A 77 -7.64 16.14 20.51
N THR A 78 -7.39 17.24 19.81
CA THR A 78 -8.04 18.52 20.10
C THR A 78 -9.47 18.55 19.54
N GLU A 79 -10.30 19.43 20.08
CA GLU A 79 -11.65 19.66 19.54
C GLU A 79 -11.60 20.06 18.05
N ASP A 80 -10.60 20.83 17.64
CA ASP A 80 -10.40 21.21 16.23
C ASP A 80 -10.08 20.01 15.35
N GLU A 81 -9.22 19.10 15.82
CA GLU A 81 -8.89 17.86 15.10
C GLU A 81 -10.13 16.96 14.94
N ILE A 82 -10.93 16.82 16.01
CA ILE A 82 -12.18 16.07 15.99
C ILE A 82 -13.20 16.72 15.03
N ASN A 83 -13.30 18.05 15.01
CA ASN A 83 -14.16 18.78 14.09
C ASN A 83 -13.75 18.56 12.61
N LEU A 84 -12.45 18.50 12.32
CA LEU A 84 -11.95 18.18 10.99
C LEU A 84 -12.29 16.74 10.58
N ILE A 85 -12.16 15.78 11.49
CA ILE A 85 -12.54 14.39 11.24
C ILE A 85 -14.03 14.28 10.95
N ASN A 86 -14.90 14.91 11.75
CA ASN A 86 -16.35 14.91 11.51
C ASN A 86 -16.72 15.57 10.17
N LYS A 87 -15.99 16.60 9.75
CA LYS A 87 -16.27 17.32 8.50
C LYS A 87 -15.79 16.56 7.26
N ASN A 88 -14.60 15.97 7.30
CA ASN A 88 -13.92 15.42 6.13
C ASN A 88 -13.84 13.88 6.13
N GLY A 89 -14.13 13.22 7.25
CA GLY A 89 -13.89 11.80 7.47
C GLY A 89 -12.45 11.43 7.84
N PHE A 90 -11.54 12.41 7.85
CA PHE A 90 -10.14 12.23 8.26
C PHE A 90 -9.53 13.58 8.68
N ALA A 91 -8.43 13.54 9.42
CA ALA A 91 -7.60 14.70 9.72
C ALA A 91 -6.11 14.33 9.64
N VAL A 92 -5.28 15.32 9.34
CA VAL A 92 -3.82 15.20 9.35
C VAL A 92 -3.31 16.17 10.40
N SER A 93 -2.56 15.67 11.37
CA SER A 93 -2.03 16.47 12.47
C SER A 93 -0.52 16.58 12.37
N GLU A 94 -0.03 17.81 12.14
CA GLU A 94 1.41 18.12 12.15
C GLU A 94 2.01 17.98 13.56
N ARG A 95 1.21 18.16 14.61
CA ARG A 95 1.65 17.98 16.01
C ARG A 95 2.12 16.55 16.29
N LEU A 96 1.48 15.58 15.63
CA LEU A 96 1.76 14.15 15.80
C LEU A 96 2.82 13.63 14.83
N GLN A 97 3.45 14.51 14.05
CA GLN A 97 4.44 14.16 13.05
C GLN A 97 5.64 13.42 13.68
N GLN A 98 6.02 12.30 13.05
CA GLN A 98 7.24 11.57 13.37
C GLN A 98 8.31 11.75 12.28
N PRO A 99 9.60 11.53 12.58
CA PRO A 99 10.69 11.73 11.61
C PRO A 99 10.62 10.85 10.36
N SER A 100 9.86 9.75 10.42
CA SER A 100 9.63 8.85 9.28
C SER A 100 8.28 8.15 9.43
N PHE A 101 7.72 7.71 8.31
CA PHE A 101 6.50 6.88 8.30
C PHE A 101 6.69 5.58 9.10
N GLY A 102 7.88 4.99 9.08
CA GLY A 102 8.19 3.79 9.87
C GLY A 102 8.15 4.03 11.37
N ALA A 103 8.66 5.19 11.82
CA ALA A 103 8.52 5.61 13.22
C ALA A 103 7.05 5.86 13.59
N GLN A 104 6.26 6.44 12.69
CA GLN A 104 4.81 6.63 12.92
C GLN A 104 4.07 5.29 13.07
N PHE A 105 4.31 4.31 12.19
CA PHE A 105 3.68 2.99 12.29
C PHE A 105 4.08 2.26 13.58
N THR A 106 5.35 2.40 13.97
CA THR A 106 5.86 1.81 15.21
C THR A 106 5.21 2.45 16.44
N ASP A 107 5.01 3.77 16.44
CA ASP A 107 4.31 4.48 17.52
C ASP A 107 2.85 4.01 17.66
N ILE A 108 2.10 3.91 16.56
CA ILE A 108 0.72 3.42 16.57
C ILE A 108 0.68 1.97 17.08
N TYR A 109 1.62 1.13 16.63
CA TYR A 109 1.73 -0.27 17.06
C TYR A 109 2.03 -0.39 18.56
N HIS A 110 3.00 0.36 19.10
CA HIS A 110 3.30 0.37 20.54
C HIS A 110 2.17 0.94 21.40
N LYS A 111 1.29 1.73 20.79
CA LYS A 111 0.07 2.26 21.42
C LYS A 111 -1.10 1.28 21.35
N ASP A 112 -0.93 0.07 20.82
CA ASP A 112 -2.01 -0.92 20.63
C ASP A 112 -3.20 -0.35 19.83
N LEU A 113 -2.93 0.54 18.88
CA LEU A 113 -3.93 1.15 18.02
C LEU A 113 -3.96 0.45 16.65
N PRO A 114 -5.12 0.44 15.96
CA PRO A 114 -5.20 -0.13 14.62
C PRO A 114 -4.33 0.66 13.63
N VAL A 115 -3.45 -0.05 12.91
CA VAL A 115 -2.60 0.52 11.86
C VAL A 115 -3.15 0.16 10.49
N TYR A 116 -3.36 1.16 9.64
CA TYR A 116 -3.63 0.94 8.22
C TYR A 116 -2.35 1.07 7.41
N ILE A 117 -1.96 -0.02 6.72
CA ILE A 117 -0.80 -0.04 5.83
C ILE A 117 -1.30 -0.03 4.39
N SER A 118 -1.07 1.07 3.68
CA SER A 118 -1.45 1.22 2.28
C SER A 118 -0.46 0.51 1.34
N SER A 119 -0.90 0.21 0.11
CA SER A 119 -0.01 -0.32 -0.94
C SER A 119 1.13 0.64 -1.26
N ASP A 120 0.88 1.95 -1.21
CA ASP A 120 1.91 2.97 -1.44
C ASP A 120 3.00 2.93 -0.37
N ALA A 121 2.65 2.75 0.90
CA ALA A 121 3.63 2.61 1.97
C ALA A 121 4.54 1.37 1.76
N ILE A 122 3.97 0.26 1.28
CA ILE A 122 4.73 -0.95 0.93
C ILE A 122 5.66 -0.69 -0.26
N LEU A 123 5.13 -0.06 -1.31
CA LEU A 123 5.89 0.25 -2.52
C LEU A 123 7.04 1.21 -2.23
N HIS A 124 6.82 2.21 -1.38
CA HIS A 124 7.85 3.12 -0.93
C HIS A 124 8.97 2.42 -0.14
N ALA A 125 8.60 1.49 0.76
CA ALA A 125 9.59 0.67 1.48
C ALA A 125 10.39 -0.22 0.52
N PHE A 126 9.74 -0.77 -0.50
CA PHE A 126 10.39 -1.56 -1.55
C PHE A 126 11.39 -0.73 -2.35
N HIS A 127 10.99 0.45 -2.83
CA HIS A 127 11.88 1.38 -3.56
C HIS A 127 13.09 1.77 -2.72
N THR A 128 12.88 2.15 -1.45
CA THR A 128 13.97 2.51 -0.54
C THR A 128 14.96 1.36 -0.35
N THR A 129 14.47 0.12 -0.31
CA THR A 129 15.33 -1.07 -0.17
C THR A 129 16.13 -1.31 -1.45
N TYR A 130 15.49 -1.19 -2.61
CA TYR A 130 16.14 -1.34 -3.90
C TYR A 130 17.27 -0.31 -4.08
N ASP A 131 17.01 0.96 -3.76
CA ASP A 131 18.01 2.03 -3.87
C ASP A 131 19.23 1.77 -2.99
N LYS A 132 19.02 1.23 -1.77
CA LYS A 132 20.11 0.86 -0.87
C LYS A 132 20.95 -0.29 -1.43
N ILE A 133 20.30 -1.34 -1.93
CA ILE A 133 20.99 -2.49 -2.53
C ILE A 133 21.79 -2.06 -3.76
N LEU A 134 21.18 -1.24 -4.62
CA LEU A 134 21.85 -0.72 -5.81
C LEU A 134 23.09 0.08 -5.46
N LYS A 135 22.97 1.03 -4.51
CA LYS A 135 24.10 1.82 -4.03
C LYS A 135 25.22 0.96 -3.45
N ASP A 136 24.87 -0.08 -2.69
CA ASP A 136 25.85 -0.99 -2.09
C ASP A 136 26.62 -1.79 -3.17
N ILE A 137 25.90 -2.28 -4.18
CA ILE A 137 26.50 -2.98 -5.33
C ILE A 137 27.40 -2.04 -6.14
N GLU A 138 26.96 -0.81 -6.39
CA GLU A 138 27.72 0.18 -7.14
C GLU A 138 29.04 0.52 -6.44
N LEU A 139 28.97 0.87 -5.16
CA LEU A 139 30.14 1.28 -4.37
C LEU A 139 31.12 0.14 -4.10
N ASN A 140 30.62 -1.05 -3.79
CA ASN A 140 31.49 -2.14 -3.32
C ASN A 140 31.94 -3.10 -4.43
N ILE A 141 31.19 -3.23 -5.53
CA ILE A 141 31.44 -4.23 -6.56
C ILE A 141 31.75 -3.59 -7.91
N LEU A 142 30.90 -2.67 -8.38
CA LEU A 142 30.99 -2.19 -9.76
C LEU A 142 32.11 -1.17 -9.95
N ILE A 143 32.24 -0.19 -9.05
CA ILE A 143 33.28 0.84 -9.17
C ILE A 143 34.68 0.23 -9.12
N GLY A 144 34.94 -0.72 -8.21
CA GLY A 144 36.24 -1.39 -8.12
C GLY A 144 36.58 -2.33 -9.29
N LYS A 145 35.65 -2.55 -10.22
CA LYS A 145 35.87 -3.35 -11.45
C LYS A 145 36.01 -2.49 -12.70
N LEU A 146 35.89 -1.17 -12.56
CA LEU A 146 36.06 -0.22 -13.68
C LEU A 146 37.52 0.22 -13.85
N ASP A 147 38.41 -0.16 -12.93
CA ASP A 147 39.88 -0.10 -13.04
C ASP A 147 40.45 -1.39 -13.65
#